data_AF-A0A1A2NTR7-F1
#
_entry.id   AF-A0A1A2NTR7-F1
#
_cell.length_a   1.000
_cell.length_b   1.000
_cell.length_c   1.000
_cell.angle_alpha   90.00
_cell.angle_beta   90.00
_cell.angle_gamma   90.00
#
_symmetry.space_group_name_H-M   'P 1'
#
loop_
_entity.id
_entity.type
_entity.pdbx_description
1 polymer ?
#
loop_
_entity_poly.entity_id
_entity_poly.type
_entity_poly.pdbx_seq_one_letter_code
_entity_poly.pdbx_strand_id
1 'polypeptide(L)'
;MPAETGAHADAARAREAVLVRRLHTSVATDRAFAATLHDAYRMALASRKRLDAIEAEIRGVLADQRALALDTPAGARQFQRFLTAKTRDILTVITDAAADSAQKAALLRSLGGGYAVDKPHRPEIQAVDHTVKRSPASGDERRQNQIDAFREVFGRDPVSTSDWTTAAALDSHTYDPKFQGVESEVRVARIEPVPGQGVVRASQWIEQPWVRGGRSSRDAGNGRRPDARFDPEDTKVTTYIDFDNGIVVMRQNPSVELRPDGSSVRVKCGAPQGSVMQAPDGSVRIKYDAGNPLVPSFTTDRTGPLNDHRLSVNGDLVFAPGSGGVHVDGTRTDYPSLEVYQDLPNGGARTVLIDPARSGGSTGPLFNLPFHHEVGLGSFVFDQFDTEAATDFGPRYSPPSVPTSSPFNKSNGALP
;
A
#
# COMPACT_ATOMS: atom_id res chain seq x y z
N MET A 1 18.32 -1.60 60.49
CA MET A 1 17.37 -1.67 59.36
C MET A 1 17.08 -3.14 59.12
N PRO A 2 15.87 -3.64 59.43
CA PRO A 2 15.60 -5.07 59.39
C PRO A 2 15.52 -5.53 57.94
N ALA A 3 16.11 -6.70 57.66
CA ALA A 3 15.97 -7.38 56.40
C ALA A 3 14.52 -7.88 56.27
N GLU A 4 13.77 -7.39 55.28
CA GLU A 4 12.49 -8.00 54.91
C GLU A 4 12.76 -9.34 54.22
N THR A 5 12.88 -10.39 55.03
CA THR A 5 12.84 -11.78 54.58
C THR A 5 11.38 -12.20 54.42
N GLY A 6 10.90 -12.19 53.18
CA GLY A 6 9.56 -12.65 52.83
C GLY A 6 9.41 -12.81 51.31
N ALA A 7 8.52 -13.71 50.89
CA ALA A 7 8.28 -14.09 49.50
C ALA A 7 8.07 -12.91 48.53
N HIS A 8 7.64 -11.75 49.03
CA HIS A 8 7.49 -10.52 48.24
C HIS A 8 8.82 -9.85 47.86
N ALA A 9 9.83 -9.86 48.74
CA ALA A 9 11.15 -9.31 48.45
C ALA A 9 11.91 -10.19 47.44
N ASP A 10 11.73 -11.52 47.53
CA ASP A 10 12.28 -12.45 46.55
C ASP A 10 11.55 -12.35 45.20
N ALA A 11 10.23 -12.15 45.20
CA ALA A 11 9.46 -11.88 43.98
C ALA A 11 9.85 -10.55 43.32
N ALA A 12 10.15 -9.52 44.10
CA ALA A 12 10.64 -8.24 43.59
C ALA A 12 12.03 -8.37 42.95
N ARG A 13 12.98 -9.04 43.62
CA ARG A 13 14.32 -9.32 43.07
C ARG A 13 14.26 -10.19 41.81
N ALA A 14 13.37 -11.19 41.76
CA ALA A 14 13.15 -12.01 40.57
C ALA A 14 12.61 -11.19 39.39
N ARG A 15 11.66 -10.27 39.63
CA ARG A 15 11.14 -9.35 38.60
C ARG A 15 12.21 -8.38 38.09
N GLU A 16 13.03 -7.84 38.99
CA GLU A 16 14.13 -6.95 38.63
C GLU A 16 15.18 -7.66 37.76
N ALA A 17 15.55 -8.90 38.10
CA ALA A 17 16.46 -9.71 37.29
C ALA A 17 15.91 -10.00 35.87
N VAL A 18 14.59 -10.23 35.75
CA VAL A 18 13.91 -10.38 34.45
C VAL A 18 13.96 -9.09 33.65
N LEU A 19 13.75 -7.93 34.29
CA LEU A 19 13.82 -6.62 33.62
C LEU A 19 15.22 -6.29 33.13
N VAL A 20 16.25 -6.53 33.95
CA VAL A 20 17.66 -6.30 33.55
C VAL A 20 18.04 -7.19 32.37
N ARG A 21 17.63 -8.46 32.38
CA ARG A 21 17.86 -9.39 31.26
C ARG A 21 17.14 -8.92 29.99
N ARG A 22 15.89 -8.46 30.09
CA ARG A 22 15.14 -7.91 28.95
C ARG A 22 15.80 -6.67 28.36
N LEU A 23 16.24 -5.75 29.21
CA LEU A 23 16.92 -4.52 28.77
C LEU A 23 18.23 -4.85 28.04
N HIS A 24 19.01 -5.79 28.56
CA HIS A 24 20.23 -6.26 27.89
C HIS A 24 19.95 -6.88 26.51
N THR A 25 18.92 -7.73 26.39
CA THR A 25 18.51 -8.32 25.10
C THR A 25 18.02 -7.25 24.12
N SER A 26 17.22 -6.28 24.58
CA SER A 26 16.74 -5.18 23.74
C SER A 26 17.90 -4.36 23.19
N VAL A 27 18.82 -3.92 24.05
CA VAL A 27 19.98 -3.10 23.64
C VAL A 27 20.89 -3.85 22.66
N ALA A 28 21.09 -5.16 22.86
CA ALA A 28 21.85 -5.98 21.93
C ALA A 28 21.15 -6.11 20.56
N THR A 29 19.83 -6.29 20.56
CA THR A 29 19.01 -6.40 19.35
C THR A 29 18.99 -5.08 18.59
N ASP A 30 18.84 -3.95 19.28
CA ASP A 30 18.87 -2.59 18.70
C ASP A 30 20.20 -2.30 18.01
N ARG A 31 21.33 -2.70 18.62
CA ARG A 31 22.65 -2.54 17.99
C ARG A 31 22.81 -3.38 16.74
N ALA A 32 22.37 -4.65 16.79
CA ALA A 32 22.43 -5.55 15.63
C ALA A 32 21.52 -5.05 14.49
N PHE A 33 20.35 -4.50 14.83
CA PHE A 33 19.42 -3.88 13.90
C PHE A 33 20.06 -2.65 13.23
N ALA A 34 20.59 -1.71 14.01
CA ALA A 34 21.23 -0.50 13.51
C ALA A 34 22.44 -0.80 12.61
N ALA A 35 23.28 -1.77 12.98
CA ALA A 35 24.41 -2.21 12.16
C ALA A 35 23.94 -2.81 10.82
N THR A 36 22.91 -3.66 10.86
CA THR A 36 22.34 -4.29 9.65
C THR A 36 21.76 -3.26 8.68
N LEU A 37 21.04 -2.25 9.20
CA LEU A 37 20.54 -1.14 8.39
C LEU A 37 21.65 -0.28 7.81
N HIS A 38 22.68 0.02 8.59
CA HIS A 38 23.83 0.79 8.12
C HIS A 38 24.55 0.08 6.96
N ASP A 39 24.76 -1.23 7.07
CA ASP A 39 25.35 -2.05 6.01
C ASP A 39 24.49 -2.07 4.75
N ALA A 40 23.18 -2.29 4.89
CA ALA A 40 22.24 -2.30 3.77
C ALA A 40 22.24 -0.94 3.04
N TYR A 41 22.27 0.16 3.79
CA TYR A 41 22.37 1.51 3.23
C TYR A 41 23.68 1.71 2.45
N ARG A 42 24.82 1.26 3.00
CA ARG A 42 26.11 1.35 2.30
C ARG A 42 26.11 0.54 1.01
N MET A 43 25.51 -0.65 1.00
CA MET A 43 25.41 -1.47 -0.21
C MET A 43 24.54 -0.78 -1.26
N ALA A 44 23.38 -0.26 -0.87
CA ALA A 44 22.50 0.48 -1.78
C ALA A 44 23.20 1.69 -2.42
N LEU A 45 23.97 2.46 -1.64
CA LEU A 45 24.78 3.56 -2.17
C LEU A 45 25.87 3.09 -3.14
N ALA A 46 26.53 1.97 -2.84
CA ALA A 46 27.55 1.40 -3.71
C ALA A 46 26.97 0.92 -5.05
N SER A 47 25.83 0.23 -5.01
CA SER A 47 25.10 -0.22 -6.21
C SER A 47 24.65 0.97 -7.06
N ARG A 48 24.12 2.03 -6.43
CA ARG A 48 23.78 3.26 -7.14
C ARG A 48 24.99 3.89 -7.82
N LYS A 49 26.12 4.02 -7.10
CA LYS A 49 27.35 4.59 -7.67
C LYS A 49 27.85 3.77 -8.88
N ARG A 50 27.68 2.44 -8.86
CA ARG A 50 28.00 1.58 -10.01
C ARG A 50 27.08 1.82 -11.19
N LEU A 51 25.77 1.97 -10.96
CA LEU A 51 24.81 2.29 -12.02
C LEU A 51 25.09 3.67 -12.64
N ASP A 52 25.41 4.67 -11.81
CA ASP A 52 25.79 6.01 -12.28
C ASP A 52 27.07 5.97 -13.14
N ALA A 53 28.05 5.11 -12.79
CA ALA A 53 29.26 4.91 -13.59
C ALA A 53 28.96 4.25 -14.93
N ILE A 54 28.10 3.21 -14.95
CA ILE A 54 27.65 2.57 -16.19
C ILE A 54 26.92 3.58 -17.10
N GLU A 55 26.07 4.43 -16.51
CA GLU A 55 25.40 5.50 -17.24
C GLU A 55 26.41 6.49 -17.85
N ALA A 56 27.40 6.91 -17.06
CA ALA A 56 28.45 7.83 -17.53
C ALA A 56 29.26 7.23 -18.68
N GLU A 57 29.58 5.93 -18.63
CA GLU A 57 30.25 5.21 -19.72
C GLU A 57 29.39 5.17 -20.99
N ILE A 58 28.10 4.87 -20.88
CA ILE A 58 27.17 4.87 -22.03
C ILE A 58 27.07 6.27 -22.63
N ARG A 59 26.90 7.30 -21.80
CA ARG A 59 26.84 8.71 -22.25
C ARG A 59 28.14 9.16 -22.90
N GLY A 60 29.28 8.77 -22.34
CA GLY A 60 30.60 9.08 -22.89
C GLY A 60 30.80 8.50 -24.28
N VAL A 61 30.40 7.23 -24.49
CA VAL A 61 30.44 6.59 -25.80
C VAL A 61 29.48 7.26 -26.78
N LEU A 62 28.26 7.60 -26.35
CA LEU A 62 27.27 8.27 -27.19
C LEU A 62 27.66 9.71 -27.58
N ALA A 63 28.50 10.38 -26.78
CA ALA A 63 28.99 11.72 -27.08
C ALA A 63 29.99 11.75 -28.26
N ASP A 64 30.63 10.62 -28.58
CA ASP A 64 31.58 10.49 -29.69
C ASP A 64 30.99 9.67 -30.86
N GLN A 65 29.90 10.19 -31.44
CA GLN A 65 29.17 9.52 -32.53
C GLN A 65 30.02 9.29 -33.79
N ARG A 66 31.05 10.10 -34.03
CA ARG A 66 31.97 9.93 -35.18
C ARG A 66 32.95 8.78 -34.94
N ALA A 67 33.44 8.59 -33.72
CA ALA A 67 34.29 7.43 -33.38
C ALA A 67 33.53 6.10 -33.37
N LEU A 68 32.21 6.13 -33.15
CA LEU A 68 31.35 4.93 -33.17
C LEU A 68 31.13 4.33 -34.57
N ALA A 69 31.34 5.11 -35.65
CA ALA A 69 31.16 4.69 -37.04
C ALA A 69 29.85 3.90 -37.27
N LEU A 70 28.74 4.37 -36.71
CA LEU A 70 27.43 3.69 -36.71
C LEU A 70 26.83 3.54 -38.11
N ASP A 71 27.31 4.33 -39.08
CA ASP A 71 27.00 4.23 -40.50
C ASP A 71 27.65 3.00 -41.17
N THR A 72 28.56 2.33 -40.47
CA THR A 72 29.18 1.08 -40.93
C THR A 72 28.61 -0.14 -40.22
N PRO A 73 28.46 -1.29 -40.91
CA PRO A 73 28.06 -2.54 -40.26
C PRO A 73 29.03 -3.01 -39.15
N ALA A 74 30.30 -2.63 -39.24
CA ALA A 74 31.30 -2.97 -38.24
C ALA A 74 31.12 -2.16 -36.95
N GLY A 75 30.94 -0.84 -37.05
CA GLY A 75 30.69 0.05 -35.92
C GLY A 75 29.36 -0.28 -35.21
N ALA A 76 28.30 -0.55 -35.98
CA ALA A 76 27.01 -0.98 -35.43
C ALA A 76 27.12 -2.28 -34.60
N ARG A 77 27.87 -3.29 -35.07
CA ARG A 77 28.11 -4.54 -34.33
C ARG A 77 28.94 -4.32 -33.07
N GLN A 78 29.94 -3.45 -33.13
CA GLN A 78 30.78 -3.12 -31.97
C GLN A 78 29.95 -2.41 -30.89
N PHE A 79 29.10 -1.46 -31.30
CA PHE A 79 28.20 -0.77 -30.39
C PHE A 79 27.15 -1.70 -29.78
N GLN A 80 26.58 -2.62 -30.57
CA GLN A 80 25.67 -3.64 -30.04
C GLN A 80 26.34 -4.54 -28.98
N ARG A 81 27.60 -4.94 -29.19
CA ARG A 81 28.37 -5.73 -28.20
C ARG A 81 28.61 -4.93 -26.93
N PHE A 82 28.97 -3.65 -27.06
CA PHE A 82 29.12 -2.74 -25.93
C PHE A 82 27.82 -2.62 -25.11
N LEU A 83 26.69 -2.36 -25.77
CA LEU A 83 25.39 -2.28 -25.09
C LEU A 83 25.03 -3.61 -24.42
N THR A 84 25.26 -4.74 -25.09
CA THR A 84 25.01 -6.07 -24.51
C THR A 84 25.85 -6.31 -23.25
N ALA A 85 27.12 -5.88 -23.25
CA ALA A 85 27.97 -5.94 -22.07
C ALA A 85 27.43 -5.04 -20.94
N LYS A 86 27.04 -3.80 -21.25
CA LYS A 86 26.48 -2.87 -20.26
C LYS A 86 25.17 -3.35 -19.66
N THR A 87 24.29 -3.96 -20.46
CA THR A 87 23.07 -4.61 -19.95
C THR A 87 23.40 -5.72 -18.96
N ARG A 88 24.43 -6.54 -19.22
CA ARG A 88 24.88 -7.56 -18.26
C ARG A 88 25.43 -6.93 -16.99
N ASP A 89 26.26 -5.88 -17.10
CA ASP A 89 26.80 -5.17 -15.94
C ASP A 89 25.67 -4.64 -15.04
N ILE A 90 24.63 -4.04 -15.63
CA ILE A 90 23.45 -3.54 -14.91
C ILE A 90 22.73 -4.69 -14.20
N LEU A 91 22.47 -5.79 -14.91
CA LEU A 91 21.81 -6.96 -14.34
C LEU A 91 22.60 -7.53 -13.16
N THR A 92 23.92 -7.65 -13.27
CA THR A 92 24.78 -8.09 -12.16
C THR A 92 24.65 -7.17 -10.94
N VAL A 93 24.73 -5.85 -11.12
CA VAL A 93 24.58 -4.89 -10.02
C VAL A 93 23.22 -5.03 -9.33
N ILE A 94 22.15 -5.25 -10.10
CA ILE A 94 20.79 -5.43 -9.58
C ILE A 94 20.67 -6.76 -8.82
N THR A 95 21.16 -7.86 -9.40
CA THR A 95 21.09 -9.18 -8.78
C THR A 95 21.89 -9.22 -7.47
N ASP A 96 23.08 -8.63 -7.44
CA ASP A 96 23.89 -8.53 -6.23
C ASP A 96 23.19 -7.70 -5.14
N ALA A 97 22.59 -6.57 -5.51
CA ALA A 97 21.84 -5.72 -4.58
C ALA A 97 20.59 -6.43 -4.03
N ALA A 98 19.88 -7.19 -4.88
CA ALA A 98 18.71 -7.96 -4.48
C ALA A 98 19.08 -9.11 -3.53
N ALA A 99 20.19 -9.81 -3.80
CA ALA A 99 20.70 -10.88 -2.95
C ALA A 99 21.14 -10.36 -1.57
N ASP A 100 21.87 -9.25 -1.52
CA ASP A 100 22.26 -8.61 -0.26
C ASP A 100 21.02 -8.15 0.53
N SER A 101 20.06 -7.49 -0.14
CA SER A 101 18.79 -7.06 0.48
C SER A 101 18.02 -8.24 1.08
N ALA A 102 17.91 -9.37 0.35
CA ALA A 102 17.26 -10.58 0.85
C ALA A 102 17.98 -11.17 2.07
N GLN A 103 19.32 -11.18 2.07
CA GLN A 103 20.13 -11.63 3.20
C GLN A 103 19.96 -10.74 4.43
N LYS A 104 19.99 -9.41 4.25
CA LYS A 104 19.78 -8.44 5.35
C LYS A 104 18.34 -8.53 5.88
N ALA A 105 17.35 -8.71 5.02
CA ALA A 105 15.98 -8.96 5.45
C ALA A 105 15.83 -10.27 6.25
N ALA A 106 16.54 -11.34 5.88
CA ALA A 106 16.58 -12.57 6.68
C ALA A 106 17.22 -12.36 8.06
N LEU A 107 18.28 -11.55 8.15
CA LEU A 107 18.91 -11.18 9.42
C LEU A 107 18.00 -10.31 10.29
N LEU A 108 17.31 -9.32 9.71
CA LEU A 108 16.36 -8.50 10.46
C LEU A 108 15.16 -9.33 10.97
N ARG A 109 14.70 -10.32 10.19
CA ARG A 109 13.68 -11.28 10.62
C ARG A 109 14.14 -12.12 11.82
N SER A 110 15.38 -12.58 11.85
CA SER A 110 15.90 -13.35 12.99
C SER A 110 16.07 -12.51 14.26
N LEU A 111 16.27 -11.19 14.12
CA LEU A 111 16.29 -10.24 15.23
C LEU A 111 14.89 -9.90 15.79
N GLY A 112 13.83 -10.05 14.99
CA GLY A 112 12.44 -9.76 15.39
C GLY A 112 11.95 -10.54 16.61
N GLY A 113 12.48 -11.75 16.85
CA GLY A 113 12.20 -12.54 18.05
C GLY A 113 12.71 -11.93 19.36
N GLY A 114 13.64 -10.97 19.30
CA GLY A 114 14.19 -10.26 20.46
C GLY A 114 13.25 -9.21 21.06
N TYR A 115 12.17 -8.85 20.35
CA TYR A 115 11.18 -7.85 20.76
C TYR A 115 9.85 -8.44 21.26
N ALA A 116 9.75 -9.76 21.46
CA ALA A 116 8.51 -10.36 21.98
C ALA A 116 8.22 -9.89 23.41
N VAL A 117 7.16 -9.09 23.58
CA VAL A 117 6.66 -8.59 24.87
C VAL A 117 5.25 -9.12 25.10
N ASP A 118 4.99 -9.72 26.27
CA ASP A 118 3.62 -9.97 26.75
C ASP A 118 2.88 -8.64 27.01
N LYS A 119 1.63 -8.56 26.56
CA LYS A 119 0.79 -7.35 26.47
C LYS A 119 0.84 -6.45 27.72
N PRO A 120 1.14 -5.14 27.55
CA PRO A 120 0.85 -4.11 28.55
C PRO A 120 -0.37 -3.23 28.20
N HIS A 121 -0.94 -2.67 29.27
CA HIS A 121 -2.13 -1.83 29.36
C HIS A 121 -1.94 -0.40 28.78
N ARG A 122 -3.05 0.19 28.30
CA ARG A 122 -3.19 1.50 27.62
C ARG A 122 -2.94 2.70 28.56
N PRO A 123 -2.34 3.80 28.06
CA PRO A 123 -2.67 5.16 28.48
C PRO A 123 -3.44 5.94 27.39
N GLU A 124 -4.44 6.70 27.83
CA GLU A 124 -5.18 7.72 27.06
C GLU A 124 -4.33 9.02 26.92
N ILE A 125 -4.61 9.84 25.88
CA ILE A 125 -4.51 11.33 25.76
C ILE A 125 -4.68 11.69 24.26
N GLN A 126 -5.82 12.25 23.85
CA GLN A 126 -6.21 13.66 23.61
C GLN A 126 -5.72 14.28 22.28
N ALA A 127 -6.68 14.70 21.46
CA ALA A 127 -6.51 15.29 20.14
C ALA A 127 -6.17 16.78 20.18
N VAL A 128 -5.30 17.22 19.27
CA VAL A 128 -5.14 18.63 18.88
C VAL A 128 -5.70 18.84 17.47
N ASP A 129 -6.45 19.93 17.35
CA ASP A 129 -7.24 20.29 16.19
C ASP A 129 -6.36 20.87 15.08
N HIS A 130 -6.54 20.38 13.85
CA HIS A 130 -5.96 20.99 12.65
C HIS A 130 -7.08 21.22 11.64
N THR A 131 -7.32 22.50 11.39
CA THR A 131 -8.29 23.05 10.45
C THR A 131 -7.90 22.73 9.01
N VAL A 132 -8.66 21.85 8.36
CA VAL A 132 -8.64 21.66 6.90
C VAL A 132 -9.75 22.50 6.29
N LYS A 133 -9.38 23.36 5.33
CA LYS A 133 -10.31 24.20 4.57
C LYS A 133 -11.25 23.33 3.73
N ARG A 134 -12.48 23.13 4.20
CA ARG A 134 -13.63 22.71 3.39
C ARG A 134 -14.33 23.95 2.81
N SER A 135 -14.76 23.88 1.56
CA SER A 135 -15.81 24.74 1.00
C SER A 135 -16.79 23.86 0.21
N PRO A 136 -18.06 24.27 0.10
CA PRO A 136 -19.15 23.42 0.52
C PRO A 136 -20.02 22.97 -0.66
N ALA A 137 -20.13 21.67 -0.88
CA ALA A 137 -21.50 21.19 -0.88
C ALA A 137 -22.09 21.54 0.49
N SER A 138 -23.34 22.01 0.56
CA SER A 138 -24.00 22.03 1.87
C SER A 138 -23.84 20.63 2.46
N GLY A 139 -23.61 20.52 3.77
CA GLY A 139 -23.48 19.19 4.40
C GLY A 139 -24.64 18.26 3.99
N ASP A 140 -25.79 18.85 3.68
CA ASP A 140 -27.01 18.22 3.18
C ASP A 140 -26.88 17.59 1.78
N GLU A 141 -26.29 18.27 0.79
CA GLU A 141 -26.13 17.71 -0.57
C GLU A 141 -25.18 16.51 -0.56
N ARG A 142 -24.03 16.65 0.11
CA ARG A 142 -23.09 15.54 0.25
C ARG A 142 -23.71 14.36 0.98
N ARG A 143 -24.47 14.64 2.04
CA ARG A 143 -25.19 13.62 2.80
C ARG A 143 -26.21 12.89 1.92
N GLN A 144 -26.91 13.63 1.05
CA GLN A 144 -27.88 13.06 0.12
C GLN A 144 -27.20 12.13 -0.91
N ASN A 145 -26.10 12.58 -1.53
CA ASN A 145 -25.33 11.74 -2.46
C ASN A 145 -24.85 10.43 -1.84
N GLN A 146 -24.43 10.47 -0.56
CA GLN A 146 -24.07 9.27 0.20
C GLN A 146 -25.27 8.35 0.44
N ILE A 147 -26.45 8.89 0.79
CA ILE A 147 -27.68 8.10 0.94
C ILE A 147 -28.02 7.42 -0.38
N ASP A 148 -27.99 8.16 -1.49
CA ASP A 148 -28.39 7.65 -2.80
C ASP A 148 -27.41 6.57 -3.29
N ALA A 149 -26.11 6.77 -3.12
CA ALA A 149 -25.10 5.76 -3.46
C ALA A 149 -25.22 4.49 -2.60
N PHE A 150 -25.55 4.62 -1.31
CA PHE A 150 -25.80 3.48 -0.44
C PHE A 150 -27.08 2.74 -0.83
N ARG A 151 -28.16 3.48 -1.12
CA ARG A 151 -29.44 2.91 -1.55
C ARG A 151 -29.32 2.20 -2.90
N GLU A 152 -28.47 2.67 -3.80
CA GLU A 152 -28.16 1.99 -5.08
C GLU A 152 -27.65 0.56 -4.86
N VAL A 153 -26.81 0.34 -3.84
CA VAL A 153 -26.18 -0.97 -3.55
C VAL A 153 -27.05 -1.87 -2.68
N PHE A 154 -27.76 -1.29 -1.71
CA PHE A 154 -28.45 -2.03 -0.65
C PHE A 154 -29.99 -1.93 -0.68
N GLY A 155 -30.55 -1.03 -1.49
CA GLY A 155 -32.00 -0.83 -1.57
C GLY A 155 -32.64 -0.22 -0.33
N ARG A 156 -31.83 0.29 0.62
CA ARG A 156 -32.27 0.91 1.88
C ARG A 156 -31.40 2.10 2.23
N ASP A 157 -31.84 2.90 3.20
CA ASP A 157 -31.06 4.03 3.69
C ASP A 157 -30.00 3.57 4.70
N PRO A 158 -28.88 4.30 4.82
CA PRO A 158 -27.88 4.05 5.86
C PRO A 158 -28.42 4.42 7.24
N VAL A 159 -28.32 3.50 8.20
CA VAL A 159 -28.83 3.68 9.57
C VAL A 159 -27.78 3.47 10.64
N SER A 160 -26.79 2.61 10.38
CA SER A 160 -25.70 2.31 11.30
C SER A 160 -24.46 3.16 11.03
N THR A 161 -23.52 3.19 11.98
CA THR A 161 -22.21 3.84 11.78
C THR A 161 -21.42 3.17 10.65
N SER A 162 -21.47 1.83 10.55
CA SER A 162 -20.90 1.08 9.44
C SER A 162 -21.53 1.51 8.11
N ASP A 163 -22.86 1.64 8.05
CA ASP A 163 -23.57 2.08 6.85
C ASP A 163 -23.13 3.47 6.40
N TRP A 164 -23.00 4.44 7.31
CA TRP A 164 -22.55 5.79 6.97
C TRP A 164 -21.10 5.83 6.51
N THR A 165 -20.26 4.98 7.08
CA THR A 165 -18.85 4.82 6.66
C THR A 165 -18.78 4.28 5.23
N THR A 166 -19.60 3.26 4.93
CA THR A 166 -19.71 2.64 3.62
C THR A 166 -20.37 3.57 2.59
N ALA A 167 -21.38 4.33 2.99
CA ALA A 167 -22.05 5.33 2.15
C ALA A 167 -21.05 6.40 1.67
N ALA A 168 -20.14 6.86 2.55
CA ALA A 168 -19.08 7.78 2.18
C ALA A 168 -18.10 7.19 1.16
N ALA A 169 -17.79 5.90 1.24
CA ALA A 169 -16.92 5.21 0.29
C ALA A 169 -17.62 4.93 -1.06
N LEU A 170 -18.94 4.75 -1.04
CA LEU A 170 -19.74 4.51 -2.24
C LEU A 170 -19.99 5.79 -3.04
N ASP A 171 -19.98 6.96 -2.41
CA ASP A 171 -20.18 8.25 -3.07
C ASP A 171 -19.05 8.54 -4.10
N SER A 172 -19.44 8.63 -5.38
CA SER A 172 -18.53 8.96 -6.48
C SER A 172 -18.30 10.46 -6.64
N HIS A 173 -19.18 11.31 -6.09
CA HIS A 173 -19.07 12.74 -6.28
C HIS A 173 -17.78 13.29 -5.67
N THR A 174 -17.27 14.33 -6.31
CA THR A 174 -16.14 15.12 -5.82
C THR A 174 -16.61 16.51 -5.44
N TYR A 175 -16.13 16.99 -4.31
CA TYR A 175 -16.52 18.24 -3.69
C TYR A 175 -15.37 19.24 -3.64
N ASP A 176 -14.12 18.77 -3.70
CA ASP A 176 -12.95 19.64 -3.78
C ASP A 176 -12.89 20.30 -5.19
N PRO A 177 -12.89 21.64 -5.28
CA PRO A 177 -12.84 22.35 -6.56
C PRO A 177 -11.67 21.98 -7.45
N LYS A 178 -10.56 21.44 -6.88
CA LYS A 178 -9.41 20.98 -7.66
C LYS A 178 -9.77 19.91 -8.69
N PHE A 179 -10.84 19.14 -8.44
CA PHE A 179 -11.31 18.07 -9.32
C PHE A 179 -12.19 18.55 -10.48
N GLN A 180 -12.57 19.84 -10.53
CA GLN A 180 -13.31 20.42 -11.66
C GLN A 180 -14.59 19.65 -12.03
N GLY A 181 -15.27 19.06 -11.05
CA GLY A 181 -16.49 18.27 -11.24
C GLY A 181 -16.26 16.87 -11.81
N VAL A 182 -15.00 16.43 -11.98
CA VAL A 182 -14.70 15.04 -12.38
C VAL A 182 -14.95 14.13 -11.18
N GLU A 183 -15.87 13.19 -11.33
CA GLU A 183 -16.20 12.21 -10.30
C GLU A 183 -15.10 11.15 -10.09
N SER A 184 -15.13 10.54 -8.91
CA SER A 184 -14.33 9.36 -8.58
C SER A 184 -14.95 8.11 -9.19
N GLU A 185 -14.11 7.15 -9.56
CA GLU A 185 -14.61 5.84 -9.99
C GLU A 185 -14.74 4.92 -8.78
N VAL A 186 -15.90 4.28 -8.63
CA VAL A 186 -16.21 3.35 -7.53
C VAL A 186 -16.60 1.98 -8.09
N ARG A 187 -15.94 0.94 -7.61
CA ARG A 187 -16.14 -0.46 -7.98
C ARG A 187 -16.40 -1.31 -6.74
N VAL A 188 -17.28 -2.30 -6.85
CA VAL A 188 -17.80 -3.06 -5.71
C VAL A 188 -17.79 -4.55 -5.99
N ALA A 189 -17.53 -5.36 -4.97
CA ALA A 189 -17.74 -6.80 -4.95
C ALA A 189 -18.50 -7.19 -3.68
N ARG A 190 -19.37 -8.20 -3.73
CA ARG A 190 -20.04 -8.75 -2.55
C ARG A 190 -19.22 -9.88 -1.95
N ILE A 191 -19.15 -9.92 -0.64
CA ILE A 191 -18.56 -10.99 0.16
C ILE A 191 -19.61 -11.50 1.16
N GLU A 192 -19.41 -12.67 1.74
CA GLU A 192 -20.20 -13.11 2.88
C GLU A 192 -19.92 -12.18 4.08
N PRO A 193 -20.97 -11.67 4.76
CA PRO A 193 -20.78 -10.87 5.96
C PRO A 193 -20.02 -11.61 7.06
N VAL A 194 -19.18 -10.89 7.81
CA VAL A 194 -18.50 -11.37 9.01
C VAL A 194 -18.94 -10.48 10.19
N PRO A 195 -20.08 -10.77 10.82
CA PRO A 195 -20.69 -9.89 11.80
C PRO A 195 -19.77 -9.55 12.97
N GLY A 196 -19.79 -8.28 13.39
CA GLY A 196 -19.02 -7.81 14.54
C GLY A 196 -17.64 -7.24 14.20
N GLN A 197 -17.20 -7.38 12.94
CA GLN A 197 -15.93 -6.83 12.47
C GLN A 197 -16.05 -5.39 11.97
N GLY A 198 -17.27 -4.87 11.72
CA GLY A 198 -17.44 -3.48 11.32
C GLY A 198 -16.87 -3.18 9.94
N VAL A 199 -16.26 -2.01 9.78
CA VAL A 199 -15.72 -1.55 8.50
C VAL A 199 -14.21 -1.36 8.61
N VAL A 200 -13.46 -1.99 7.71
CA VAL A 200 -12.03 -1.69 7.52
C VAL A 200 -11.90 -0.65 6.43
N ARG A 201 -11.13 0.41 6.70
CA ARG A 201 -10.84 1.50 5.77
C ARG A 201 -9.35 1.51 5.47
N ALA A 202 -8.99 1.20 4.23
CA ALA A 202 -7.64 1.31 3.72
C ALA A 202 -7.54 2.50 2.76
N SER A 203 -6.56 3.38 2.97
CA SER A 203 -6.30 4.55 2.13
C SER A 203 -4.86 4.56 1.66
N GLN A 204 -4.70 4.88 0.38
CA GLN A 204 -3.41 5.14 -0.24
C GLN A 204 -3.33 6.62 -0.62
N TRP A 205 -2.40 7.34 -0.02
CA TRP A 205 -2.31 8.79 -0.16
C TRP A 205 -0.88 9.27 -0.37
N ILE A 206 -0.75 10.37 -1.11
CA ILE A 206 0.52 11.02 -1.36
C ILE A 206 0.75 12.10 -0.31
N GLU A 207 1.75 11.91 0.55
CA GLU A 207 2.06 12.86 1.63
C GLU A 207 2.43 14.26 1.13
N GLN A 208 3.05 14.34 -0.04
CA GLN A 208 3.45 15.61 -0.64
C GLN A 208 2.22 16.34 -1.21
N PRO A 209 2.23 17.68 -1.27
CA PRO A 209 1.17 18.41 -1.96
C PRO A 209 1.20 18.21 -3.48
N TRP A 210 2.35 17.82 -4.04
CA TRP A 210 2.51 17.48 -5.45
C TRP A 210 3.69 16.54 -5.69
N VAL A 211 3.62 15.81 -6.80
CA VAL A 211 4.65 14.90 -7.31
C VAL A 211 4.91 15.15 -8.80
N ARG A 212 6.00 14.63 -9.36
CA ARG A 212 6.24 14.68 -10.80
C ARG A 212 5.37 13.65 -11.51
N GLY A 213 4.50 14.10 -12.41
CA GLY A 213 3.67 13.24 -13.28
C GLY A 213 4.36 12.86 -14.59
N GLY A 214 5.33 13.65 -15.05
CA GLY A 214 6.07 13.44 -16.30
C GLY A 214 7.36 14.26 -16.35
N ARG A 215 7.94 14.46 -17.55
CA ARG A 215 9.20 15.24 -17.69
C ARG A 215 9.10 16.66 -17.13
N SER A 216 7.94 17.31 -17.23
CA SER A 216 7.74 18.70 -16.81
C SER A 216 6.42 18.97 -16.06
N SER A 217 5.51 18.00 -15.96
CA SER A 217 4.23 18.15 -15.27
C SER A 217 4.32 17.83 -13.78
N ARG A 218 3.45 18.47 -12.99
CA ARG A 218 3.23 18.17 -11.57
C ARG A 218 1.86 17.58 -11.41
N ASP A 219 1.72 16.51 -10.65
CA ASP A 219 0.44 15.95 -10.28
C ASP A 219 0.16 16.27 -8.81
N ALA A 220 -1.09 16.60 -8.49
CA ALA A 220 -1.51 16.92 -7.14
C ALA A 220 -1.37 15.68 -6.24
N GLY A 221 -0.67 15.84 -5.12
CA GLY A 221 -0.70 14.87 -4.04
C GLY A 221 -1.88 15.13 -3.10
N ASN A 222 -1.79 14.66 -1.86
CA ASN A 222 -2.80 14.94 -0.82
C ASN A 222 -2.27 15.98 0.18
N GLY A 223 -0.95 16.10 0.34
CA GLY A 223 -0.37 17.13 1.21
C GLY A 223 -0.68 16.91 2.69
N ARG A 224 -0.89 15.66 3.11
CA ARG A 224 -1.33 15.30 4.46
C ARG A 224 -0.51 14.18 5.08
N ARG A 225 -0.63 14.09 6.40
CA ARG A 225 -0.13 12.98 7.24
C ARG A 225 -1.19 11.87 7.34
N PRO A 226 -0.87 10.72 7.99
CA PRO A 226 -1.90 9.77 8.34
C PRO A 226 -3.01 10.42 9.16
N ASP A 227 -4.26 10.07 8.87
CA ASP A 227 -5.46 10.60 9.53
C ASP A 227 -6.50 9.50 9.71
N ALA A 228 -6.73 9.08 10.96
CA ALA A 228 -7.74 8.08 11.29
C ALA A 228 -9.17 8.46 10.86
N ARG A 229 -9.42 9.74 10.57
CA ARG A 229 -10.72 10.28 10.15
C ARG A 229 -10.69 10.78 8.71
N PHE A 230 -9.76 10.29 7.89
CA PHE A 230 -9.64 10.73 6.50
C PHE A 230 -10.97 10.63 5.77
N ASP A 231 -11.21 11.62 4.93
CA ASP A 231 -12.30 11.63 3.97
C ASP A 231 -11.90 10.77 2.76
N PRO A 232 -12.75 9.89 2.20
CA PRO A 232 -12.40 9.11 1.01
C PRO A 232 -11.87 9.98 -0.13
N GLU A 233 -12.41 11.19 -0.30
CA GLU A 233 -11.98 12.14 -1.32
C GLU A 233 -10.56 12.67 -1.09
N ASP A 234 -10.07 12.69 0.15
CA ASP A 234 -8.72 13.13 0.51
C ASP A 234 -7.68 11.99 0.45
N THR A 235 -7.76 11.19 -0.60
CA THR A 235 -6.88 10.03 -0.84
C THR A 235 -6.58 9.91 -2.34
N LYS A 236 -5.80 8.92 -2.79
CA LYS A 236 -5.71 8.56 -4.21
C LYS A 236 -6.57 7.34 -4.52
N VAL A 237 -6.42 6.32 -3.71
CA VAL A 237 -7.14 5.06 -3.83
C VAL A 237 -7.58 4.63 -2.45
N THR A 238 -8.80 4.14 -2.31
CA THR A 238 -9.25 3.51 -1.07
C THR A 238 -9.84 2.14 -1.34
N THR A 239 -9.69 1.27 -0.34
CA THR A 239 -10.41 0.01 -0.26
C THR A 239 -11.13 -0.03 1.07
N TYR A 240 -12.45 -0.17 1.04
CA TYR A 240 -13.28 -0.35 2.22
C TYR A 240 -13.80 -1.78 2.23
N ILE A 241 -13.73 -2.44 3.38
CA ILE A 241 -14.28 -3.78 3.58
C ILE A 241 -15.33 -3.64 4.66
N ASP A 242 -16.59 -3.65 4.24
CA ASP A 242 -17.71 -3.64 5.15
C ASP A 242 -18.08 -5.08 5.47
N PHE A 243 -17.51 -5.59 6.56
CA PHE A 243 -17.78 -6.96 7.01
C PHE A 243 -19.21 -7.10 7.52
N ASP A 244 -19.83 -6.04 8.03
CA ASP A 244 -21.20 -6.11 8.54
C ASP A 244 -22.21 -6.21 7.39
N ASN A 245 -21.99 -5.46 6.30
CA ASN A 245 -22.89 -5.45 5.13
C ASN A 245 -22.44 -6.37 3.97
N GLY A 246 -21.28 -7.02 4.10
CA GLY A 246 -20.80 -8.02 3.14
C GLY A 246 -20.39 -7.43 1.79
N ILE A 247 -19.63 -6.34 1.78
CA ILE A 247 -19.09 -5.79 0.52
C ILE A 247 -17.63 -5.32 0.65
N VAL A 248 -16.96 -5.26 -0.48
CA VAL A 248 -15.69 -4.56 -0.67
C VAL A 248 -15.90 -3.43 -1.67
N VAL A 249 -15.47 -2.22 -1.33
CA VAL A 249 -15.55 -1.03 -2.18
C VAL A 249 -14.13 -0.58 -2.53
N MET A 250 -13.81 -0.51 -3.81
CA MET A 250 -12.58 0.07 -4.34
C MET A 250 -12.91 1.39 -5.03
N ARG A 251 -12.23 2.47 -4.63
CA ARG A 251 -12.47 3.82 -5.14
C ARG A 251 -11.17 4.46 -5.58
N GLN A 252 -11.18 5.07 -6.76
CA GLN A 252 -10.07 5.88 -7.27
C GLN A 252 -10.53 7.33 -7.43
N ASN A 253 -9.81 8.25 -6.77
CA ASN A 253 -10.03 9.69 -6.96
C ASN A 253 -9.39 10.17 -8.27
N PRO A 254 -9.89 11.28 -8.85
CA PRO A 254 -9.28 11.84 -10.05
C PRO A 254 -7.82 12.23 -9.83
N SER A 255 -6.99 12.02 -10.86
CA SER A 255 -5.66 12.60 -10.95
C SER A 255 -5.76 14.01 -11.51
N VAL A 256 -4.99 14.93 -10.91
CA VAL A 256 -5.02 16.36 -11.23
C VAL A 256 -3.61 16.80 -11.60
N GLU A 257 -3.42 17.23 -12.84
CA GLU A 257 -2.20 17.92 -13.25
C GLU A 257 -2.27 19.38 -12.82
N LEU A 258 -1.17 19.88 -12.26
CA LEU A 258 -1.01 21.22 -11.72
C LEU A 258 -0.03 22.04 -12.57
N ARG A 259 -0.35 23.33 -12.71
CA ARG A 259 0.62 24.35 -13.13
C ARG A 259 1.64 24.63 -12.03
N PRO A 260 2.76 25.32 -12.33
CA PRO A 260 3.69 25.79 -11.31
C PRO A 260 3.05 26.65 -10.21
N ASP A 261 1.97 27.36 -10.53
CA ASP A 261 1.19 28.19 -9.58
C ASP A 261 0.20 27.39 -8.72
N GLY A 262 0.09 26.07 -8.92
CA GLY A 262 -0.81 25.19 -8.18
C GLY A 262 -2.24 25.09 -8.72
N SER A 263 -2.58 25.78 -9.82
CA SER A 263 -3.88 25.64 -10.48
C SER A 263 -4.01 24.33 -11.26
N SER A 264 -5.20 23.72 -11.23
CA SER A 264 -5.51 22.52 -12.01
C SER A 264 -5.51 22.81 -13.52
N VAL A 265 -4.92 21.90 -14.30
CA VAL A 265 -4.85 21.96 -15.78
C VAL A 265 -5.70 20.87 -16.40
N ARG A 266 -5.40 19.61 -16.07
CA ARG A 266 -6.11 18.44 -16.58
C ARG A 266 -6.54 17.62 -15.38
N VAL A 267 -7.82 17.25 -15.36
CA VAL A 267 -8.37 16.33 -14.37
C VAL A 267 -8.93 15.14 -15.12
N LYS A 268 -8.52 13.93 -14.72
CA LYS A 268 -9.06 12.68 -15.26
C LYS A 268 -9.16 11.66 -14.15
N CYS A 269 -10.22 10.86 -14.18
CA CYS A 269 -10.35 9.68 -13.34
C CYS A 269 -10.01 8.43 -14.15
N GLY A 270 -9.23 7.54 -13.54
CA GLY A 270 -8.97 6.20 -14.05
C GLY A 270 -9.95 5.23 -13.43
N ALA A 271 -10.15 4.07 -14.06
CA ALA A 271 -10.94 3.00 -13.48
C ALA A 271 -10.02 2.03 -12.73
N PRO A 272 -10.18 1.88 -11.40
CA PRO A 272 -9.37 0.93 -10.65
C PRO A 272 -9.85 -0.49 -10.99
N GLN A 273 -8.90 -1.42 -11.03
CA GLN A 273 -9.12 -2.82 -11.38
C GLN A 273 -8.55 -3.73 -10.30
N GLY A 274 -9.01 -4.95 -10.25
CA GLY A 274 -8.64 -5.86 -9.18
C GLY A 274 -9.58 -7.03 -9.05
N SER A 275 -9.28 -7.89 -8.10
CA SER A 275 -10.13 -9.03 -7.76
C SER A 275 -10.17 -9.24 -6.26
N VAL A 276 -11.28 -9.84 -5.83
CA VAL A 276 -11.59 -10.18 -4.44
C VAL A 276 -11.76 -11.69 -4.33
N MET A 277 -11.21 -12.25 -3.26
CA MET A 277 -11.44 -13.63 -2.83
C MET A 277 -11.79 -13.62 -1.35
N GLN A 278 -12.61 -14.56 -0.92
CA GLN A 278 -12.92 -14.76 0.49
C GLN A 278 -12.64 -16.20 0.90
N ALA A 279 -11.97 -16.36 2.04
CA ALA A 279 -11.71 -17.65 2.67
C ALA A 279 -12.85 -18.01 3.67
N PRO A 280 -13.01 -19.28 4.05
CA PRO A 280 -14.08 -19.71 4.95
C PRO A 280 -14.03 -19.09 6.35
N ASP A 281 -12.86 -18.65 6.80
CA ASP A 281 -12.68 -17.98 8.08
C ASP A 281 -13.11 -16.50 8.05
N GLY A 282 -13.59 -16.03 6.89
CA GLY A 282 -14.00 -14.65 6.67
C GLY A 282 -12.85 -13.75 6.20
N SER A 283 -11.62 -14.25 6.06
CA SER A 283 -10.49 -13.48 5.52
C SER A 283 -10.76 -13.07 4.07
N VAL A 284 -10.43 -11.82 3.74
CA VAL A 284 -10.66 -11.25 2.40
C VAL A 284 -9.32 -10.89 1.77
N ARG A 285 -9.03 -11.47 0.61
CA ARG A 285 -7.86 -11.13 -0.21
C ARG A 285 -8.27 -10.19 -1.34
N ILE A 286 -7.53 -9.11 -1.51
CA ILE A 286 -7.84 -8.05 -2.45
C ILE A 286 -6.59 -7.73 -3.26
N LYS A 287 -6.64 -8.07 -4.54
CA LYS A 287 -5.74 -7.53 -5.55
C LYS A 287 -6.31 -6.21 -6.04
N TYR A 288 -5.50 -5.16 -6.06
CA TYR A 288 -5.91 -3.85 -6.55
C TYR A 288 -4.85 -3.26 -7.49
N ASP A 289 -5.31 -2.44 -8.41
CA ASP A 289 -4.50 -1.74 -9.40
C ASP A 289 -5.20 -0.44 -9.83
N ALA A 290 -4.53 0.68 -9.63
CA ALA A 290 -5.03 2.00 -9.99
C ALA A 290 -3.92 2.81 -10.70
N GLY A 291 -4.10 3.00 -12.00
CA GLY A 291 -3.18 3.78 -12.84
C GLY A 291 -3.53 5.26 -12.89
N ASN A 292 -2.51 6.11 -13.04
CA ASN A 292 -2.72 7.53 -13.30
C ASN A 292 -3.19 7.74 -14.77
N PRO A 293 -4.42 8.23 -15.02
CA PRO A 293 -4.96 8.40 -16.36
C PRO A 293 -4.34 9.58 -17.16
N LEU A 294 -3.44 10.36 -16.55
CA LEU A 294 -2.78 11.51 -17.18
C LEU A 294 -1.44 11.17 -17.82
N VAL A 295 -0.88 9.99 -17.54
CA VAL A 295 0.36 9.49 -18.15
C VAL A 295 0.06 8.57 -19.33
N PRO A 296 1.04 8.30 -20.23
CA PRO A 296 0.82 7.40 -21.36
C PRO A 296 0.32 6.02 -20.89
N SER A 297 -0.74 5.52 -21.51
CA SER A 297 -1.44 4.30 -21.06
C SER A 297 -0.55 3.07 -20.94
N PHE A 298 0.44 2.91 -21.82
CA PHE A 298 1.39 1.80 -21.78
C PHE A 298 2.21 1.75 -20.47
N THR A 299 2.32 2.88 -19.74
CA THR A 299 3.06 2.94 -18.48
C THR A 299 2.27 2.38 -17.30
N THR A 300 0.94 2.29 -17.41
CA THR A 300 0.03 1.80 -16.37
C THR A 300 -0.69 0.52 -16.80
N ASP A 301 -0.46 0.04 -18.02
CA ASP A 301 -1.12 -1.14 -18.57
C ASP A 301 -0.57 -2.42 -17.94
N ARG A 302 -1.46 -3.20 -17.31
CA ARG A 302 -1.16 -4.50 -16.71
C ARG A 302 -0.65 -5.52 -17.73
N THR A 303 -1.10 -5.43 -18.98
CA THR A 303 -0.67 -6.29 -20.10
C THR A 303 0.39 -5.63 -20.98
N GLY A 304 0.83 -4.43 -20.59
CA GLY A 304 1.78 -3.61 -21.33
C GLY A 304 3.23 -4.06 -21.12
N PRO A 305 4.17 -3.40 -21.81
CA PRO A 305 5.58 -3.81 -21.85
C PRO A 305 6.30 -3.71 -20.50
N LEU A 306 5.72 -3.03 -19.51
CA LEU A 306 6.28 -2.90 -18.16
C LEU A 306 5.85 -4.04 -17.22
N ASN A 307 4.86 -4.86 -17.57
CA ASN A 307 4.35 -5.97 -16.76
C ASN A 307 4.12 -5.54 -15.28
N ASP A 308 4.77 -6.23 -14.34
CA ASP A 308 4.67 -5.98 -12.89
C ASP A 308 5.38 -4.69 -12.43
N HIS A 309 6.16 -4.05 -13.31
CA HIS A 309 6.89 -2.80 -13.06
C HIS A 309 6.16 -1.55 -13.57
N ARG A 310 4.88 -1.67 -13.92
CA ARG A 310 4.06 -0.54 -14.37
C ARG A 310 3.90 0.52 -13.27
N LEU A 311 3.71 1.76 -13.69
CA LEU A 311 3.57 2.94 -12.83
C LEU A 311 2.14 3.10 -12.31
N SER A 312 1.62 2.06 -11.67
CA SER A 312 0.30 2.07 -11.03
C SER A 312 0.41 1.77 -9.54
N VAL A 313 -0.56 2.27 -8.77
CA VAL A 313 -0.69 1.93 -7.35
C VAL A 313 -1.35 0.55 -7.27
N ASN A 314 -0.57 -0.48 -6.97
CA ASN A 314 -1.05 -1.84 -6.98
C ASN A 314 -0.51 -2.68 -5.80
N GLY A 315 -1.17 -3.81 -5.55
CA GLY A 315 -0.83 -4.74 -4.47
C GLY A 315 -1.81 -5.90 -4.36
N ASP A 316 -1.54 -6.78 -3.41
CA ASP A 316 -2.30 -7.98 -3.09
C ASP A 316 -2.30 -8.14 -1.56
N LEU A 317 -3.37 -7.69 -0.92
CA LEU A 317 -3.48 -7.63 0.54
C LEU A 317 -4.56 -8.57 1.06
N VAL A 318 -4.30 -9.21 2.18
CA VAL A 318 -5.23 -10.05 2.93
C VAL A 318 -5.63 -9.33 4.21
N PHE A 319 -6.93 -9.26 4.45
CA PHE A 319 -7.54 -8.70 5.64
C PHE A 319 -8.19 -9.83 6.42
N ALA A 320 -7.50 -10.29 7.47
CA ALA A 320 -7.92 -11.43 8.26
C ALA A 320 -8.66 -10.95 9.53
N PRO A 321 -9.97 -11.22 9.67
CA PRO A 321 -10.71 -10.88 10.88
C PRO A 321 -10.23 -11.73 12.07
N GLY A 322 -10.31 -11.16 13.28
CA GLY A 322 -9.85 -11.85 14.48
C GLY A 322 -10.47 -11.28 15.76
N SER A 323 -10.27 -11.96 16.88
CA SER A 323 -10.80 -11.53 18.20
C SER A 323 -10.16 -10.24 18.71
N GLY A 324 -8.94 -9.92 18.26
CA GLY A 324 -8.28 -8.63 18.49
C GLY A 324 -8.61 -7.56 17.44
N GLY A 325 -9.53 -7.88 16.52
CA GLY A 325 -9.83 -7.16 15.28
C GLY A 325 -8.97 -7.62 14.10
N VAL A 326 -9.15 -6.96 12.95
CA VAL A 326 -8.52 -7.31 11.66
C VAL A 326 -6.99 -7.15 11.71
N HIS A 327 -6.31 -8.06 11.00
CA HIS A 327 -4.88 -8.01 10.67
C HIS A 327 -4.71 -7.87 9.16
N VAL A 328 -3.59 -7.27 8.73
CA VAL A 328 -3.28 -7.03 7.31
C VAL A 328 -1.94 -7.65 6.96
N ASP A 329 -1.96 -8.48 5.92
CA ASP A 329 -0.79 -9.17 5.37
C ASP A 329 -0.77 -9.03 3.85
N GLY A 330 0.38 -9.26 3.21
CA GLY A 330 0.48 -9.34 1.75
C GLY A 330 1.50 -8.39 1.15
N THR A 331 1.37 -8.12 -0.15
CA THR A 331 2.32 -7.29 -0.91
C THR A 331 1.69 -5.99 -1.35
N ARG A 332 2.49 -4.92 -1.41
CA ARG A 332 2.06 -3.66 -2.00
C ARG A 332 3.22 -2.93 -2.64
N THR A 333 2.90 -2.04 -3.56
CA THR A 333 3.84 -1.07 -4.13
C THR A 333 4.51 -0.23 -3.04
N ASP A 334 5.78 0.14 -3.24
CA ASP A 334 6.59 0.98 -2.33
C ASP A 334 6.07 2.43 -2.21
N TYR A 335 5.06 2.77 -3.01
CA TYR A 335 4.46 4.09 -3.09
C TYR A 335 3.00 3.98 -3.54
N PRO A 336 2.07 4.79 -3.00
CA PRO A 336 2.27 5.88 -2.04
C PRO A 336 2.23 5.36 -0.59
N SER A 337 1.91 6.18 0.41
CA SER A 337 1.74 5.70 1.79
C SER A 337 0.41 4.96 1.94
N LEU A 338 0.32 3.97 2.82
CA LEU A 338 -0.88 3.19 3.15
C LEU A 338 -1.25 3.35 4.63
N GLU A 339 -2.54 3.55 4.91
CA GLU A 339 -3.08 3.60 6.26
C GLU A 339 -4.33 2.74 6.29
N VAL A 340 -4.47 1.95 7.34
CA VAL A 340 -5.59 1.04 7.55
C VAL A 340 -6.12 1.24 8.97
N TYR A 341 -7.41 1.51 9.04
CA TYR A 341 -8.16 1.60 10.30
C TYR A 341 -9.35 0.65 10.25
N GLN A 342 -9.82 0.20 11.41
CA GLN A 342 -11.04 -0.58 11.55
C GLN A 342 -11.99 0.18 12.47
N ASP A 343 -13.17 0.48 11.97
CA ASP A 343 -14.28 1.04 12.73
C ASP A 343 -15.15 -0.13 13.21
N LEU A 344 -15.26 -0.28 14.52
CA LEU A 344 -15.99 -1.36 15.16
C LEU A 344 -17.47 -0.98 15.34
N PRO A 345 -18.39 -1.96 15.37
CA PRO A 345 -19.83 -1.69 15.51
C PRO A 345 -20.22 -0.93 16.77
N ASN A 346 -19.38 -0.97 17.82
CA ASN A 346 -19.59 -0.21 19.06
C ASN A 346 -19.18 1.28 18.96
N GLY A 347 -18.81 1.76 17.77
CA GLY A 347 -18.37 3.14 17.52
C GLY A 347 -16.90 3.41 17.85
N GLY A 348 -16.16 2.41 18.35
CA GLY A 348 -14.71 2.52 18.53
C GLY A 348 -13.98 2.37 17.20
N ALA A 349 -12.83 3.04 17.05
CA ALA A 349 -11.94 2.85 15.91
C ALA A 349 -10.56 2.37 16.39
N ARG A 350 -9.87 1.59 15.56
CA ARG A 350 -8.51 1.14 15.81
C ARG A 350 -7.62 1.34 14.59
N THR A 351 -6.37 1.71 14.85
CA THR A 351 -5.31 1.67 13.85
C THR A 351 -4.88 0.23 13.65
N VAL A 352 -4.91 -0.23 12.41
CA VAL A 352 -4.50 -1.59 12.01
C VAL A 352 -3.09 -1.55 11.43
N LEU A 353 -2.84 -0.62 10.51
CA LEU A 353 -1.54 -0.47 9.83
C LEU A 353 -1.32 0.98 9.46
N ILE A 354 -0.10 1.47 9.62
CA ILE A 354 0.41 2.68 8.96
C ILE A 354 1.72 2.30 8.32
N ASP A 355 1.78 2.39 7.00
CA ASP A 355 2.92 2.01 6.19
C ASP A 355 3.32 3.18 5.26
N PRO A 356 4.31 4.00 5.65
CA PRO A 356 4.74 5.15 4.87
C PRO A 356 5.35 4.75 3.53
N ALA A 357 5.19 5.60 2.52
CA ALA A 357 5.90 5.46 1.26
C ALA A 357 7.41 5.35 1.50
N ARG A 358 8.10 4.49 0.74
CA ARG A 358 9.57 4.33 0.83
C ARG A 358 10.34 5.60 0.47
N SER A 359 9.68 6.55 -0.21
CA SER A 359 10.21 7.88 -0.48
C SER A 359 9.16 8.95 -0.19
N GLY A 360 9.53 9.91 0.66
CA GLY A 360 8.75 11.13 0.92
C GLY A 360 9.04 12.30 -0.04
N GLY A 361 9.70 12.05 -1.17
CA GLY A 361 10.06 13.09 -2.15
C GLY A 361 9.07 13.21 -3.31
N SER A 362 8.97 14.38 -3.94
CA SER A 362 8.09 14.61 -5.11
C SER A 362 8.45 13.79 -6.37
N THR A 363 9.57 13.07 -6.39
CA THR A 363 9.92 12.09 -7.43
C THR A 363 9.55 10.65 -7.04
N GLY A 364 8.97 10.46 -5.84
CA GLY A 364 8.63 9.17 -5.26
C GLY A 364 7.93 8.21 -6.22
N PRO A 365 6.86 8.60 -6.93
CA PRO A 365 6.14 7.69 -7.83
C PRO A 365 7.05 7.00 -8.86
N LEU A 366 7.88 7.77 -9.57
CA LEU A 366 8.70 7.25 -10.68
C LEU A 366 9.72 6.20 -10.24
N PHE A 367 10.22 6.29 -9.01
CA PHE A 367 11.28 5.42 -8.50
C PHE A 367 10.79 4.34 -7.54
N ASN A 368 9.49 4.31 -7.19
CA ASN A 368 8.96 3.41 -6.19
C ASN A 368 7.70 2.64 -6.65
N LEU A 369 6.91 3.16 -7.59
CA LEU A 369 5.77 2.39 -8.15
C LEU A 369 6.16 1.06 -8.82
N PRO A 370 7.35 0.93 -9.48
CA PRO A 370 7.78 -0.36 -10.04
C PRO A 370 8.18 -1.44 -9.02
N PHE A 371 8.21 -1.12 -7.72
CA PHE A 371 8.75 -1.97 -6.67
C PHE A 371 7.71 -2.23 -5.59
N HIS A 372 7.88 -3.34 -4.88
CA HIS A 372 6.96 -3.81 -3.86
C HIS A 372 7.70 -4.24 -2.60
N HIS A 373 6.99 -4.22 -1.48
CA HIS A 373 7.42 -4.84 -0.23
C HIS A 373 6.26 -5.61 0.41
N GLU A 374 6.64 -6.47 1.36
CA GLU A 374 5.72 -7.29 2.15
C GLU A 374 5.27 -6.53 3.41
N VAL A 375 4.01 -6.67 3.76
CA VAL A 375 3.39 -6.21 5.00
C VAL A 375 2.99 -7.42 5.82
N GLY A 376 3.21 -7.36 7.13
CA GLY A 376 2.86 -8.46 8.04
C GLY A 376 3.62 -9.75 7.70
N LEU A 377 2.88 -10.85 7.58
CA LEU A 377 3.36 -12.15 7.12
C LEU A 377 3.59 -12.23 5.61
N GLY A 378 3.17 -11.19 4.87
CA GLY A 378 3.36 -11.09 3.43
C GLY A 378 2.58 -12.14 2.63
N SER A 379 3.09 -12.48 1.45
CA SER A 379 2.49 -13.46 0.53
C SER A 379 2.31 -14.90 1.09
N PHE A 380 2.87 -15.21 2.26
CA PHE A 380 2.72 -16.52 2.92
C PHE A 380 1.25 -16.89 3.21
N VAL A 381 0.39 -15.90 3.41
CA VAL A 381 -1.04 -16.13 3.71
C VAL A 381 -1.89 -16.37 2.46
N PHE A 382 -1.31 -16.43 1.26
CA PHE A 382 -2.06 -16.56 0.01
C PHE A 382 -2.56 -17.98 -0.25
N ASP A 383 -1.88 -19.00 0.28
CA ASP A 383 -2.17 -20.43 0.00
C ASP A 383 -3.54 -20.89 0.53
N GLN A 384 -4.16 -20.12 1.42
CA GLN A 384 -5.50 -20.40 1.93
C GLN A 384 -6.62 -19.97 0.96
N PHE A 385 -6.30 -19.26 -0.12
CA PHE A 385 -7.28 -18.77 -1.10
C PHE A 385 -7.21 -19.59 -2.39
N ASP A 386 -8.37 -20.04 -2.87
CA ASP A 386 -8.50 -20.62 -4.20
C ASP A 386 -8.44 -19.50 -5.27
N THR A 387 -7.40 -19.50 -6.09
CA THR A 387 -7.24 -18.48 -7.14
C THR A 387 -8.29 -18.59 -8.24
N GLU A 388 -8.94 -19.73 -8.42
CA GLU A 388 -10.06 -19.90 -9.36
C GLU A 388 -11.36 -19.25 -8.84
N ALA A 389 -11.44 -18.99 -7.53
CA ALA A 389 -12.55 -18.28 -6.89
C ALA A 389 -12.41 -16.74 -6.94
N ALA A 390 -11.37 -16.22 -7.62
CA ALA A 390 -11.17 -14.78 -7.74
C ALA A 390 -12.30 -14.13 -8.56
N THR A 391 -12.91 -13.10 -7.97
CA THR A 391 -14.00 -12.35 -8.59
C THR A 391 -13.54 -10.92 -8.83
N ASP A 392 -13.62 -10.46 -10.07
CA ASP A 392 -13.29 -9.07 -10.41
C ASP A 392 -14.30 -8.09 -9.79
N PHE A 393 -13.87 -6.87 -9.49
CA PHE A 393 -14.81 -5.84 -9.06
C PHE A 393 -15.78 -5.44 -10.19
N GLY A 394 -17.04 -5.20 -9.84
CA GLY A 394 -18.08 -4.74 -10.76
C GLY A 394 -18.60 -3.33 -10.45
N PRO A 395 -19.62 -2.87 -11.19
CA PRO A 395 -20.27 -1.58 -10.92
C PRO A 395 -21.16 -1.63 -9.67
N ARG A 396 -21.42 -0.48 -9.04
CA ARG A 396 -22.24 -0.36 -7.81
C ARG A 396 -23.66 -0.90 -7.95
N TYR A 397 -24.31 -0.70 -9.11
CA TYR A 397 -25.69 -1.15 -9.35
C TYR A 397 -25.81 -2.67 -9.57
N SER A 398 -24.70 -3.37 -9.82
CA SER A 398 -24.70 -4.83 -10.03
C SER A 398 -23.36 -5.44 -9.62
N PRO A 399 -23.02 -5.40 -8.32
CA PRO A 399 -21.75 -5.93 -7.85
C PRO A 399 -21.78 -7.46 -7.88
N PRO A 400 -20.72 -8.11 -8.41
CA PRO A 400 -20.62 -9.56 -8.46
C PRO A 400 -20.45 -10.16 -7.06
N SER A 401 -20.90 -11.41 -6.90
CA SER A 401 -20.74 -12.18 -5.67
C SER A 401 -19.44 -12.98 -5.67
N VAL A 402 -18.69 -12.90 -4.59
CA VAL A 402 -17.45 -13.66 -4.37
C VAL A 402 -17.81 -15.04 -3.78
N PRO A 403 -17.43 -16.15 -4.43
CA PRO A 403 -17.56 -17.48 -3.84
C PRO A 403 -16.63 -17.63 -2.63
N THR A 404 -17.11 -18.24 -1.55
CA THR A 404 -16.23 -18.66 -0.45
C THR A 404 -15.37 -19.85 -0.91
N SER A 405 -14.06 -19.64 -0.97
CA SER A 405 -13.11 -20.70 -1.36
C SER A 405 -13.10 -21.85 -0.35
N SER A 406 -13.10 -23.11 -0.82
CA SER A 406 -13.00 -24.29 0.06
C SER A 406 -11.55 -24.74 0.19
N PRO A 407 -11.04 -25.04 1.40
CA PRO A 407 -9.66 -25.47 1.59
C PRO A 407 -9.34 -26.84 0.96
N PHE A 408 -10.35 -27.56 0.45
CA PHE A 408 -10.21 -28.91 -0.11
C PHE A 408 -10.23 -28.99 -1.64
N ASN A 409 -10.28 -27.87 -2.37
CA ASN A 409 -10.32 -27.90 -3.83
C ASN A 409 -8.92 -27.99 -4.48
N LYS A 410 -8.09 -28.93 -4.02
CA LYS A 410 -7.00 -29.47 -4.86
C LYS A 410 -7.53 -30.78 -5.41
N SER A 411 -8.18 -30.73 -6.57
CA SER A 411 -8.53 -31.94 -7.29
C SER A 411 -7.23 -32.72 -7.56
N ASN A 412 -7.13 -33.90 -6.96
CA ASN A 412 -6.13 -34.91 -7.24
C ASN A 412 -6.30 -35.36 -8.69
N GLY A 413 -5.71 -34.62 -9.62
CA GLY A 413 -5.49 -35.05 -11.00
C GLY A 413 -4.20 -35.85 -11.10
N ALA A 414 -4.15 -37.01 -10.45
CA ALA A 414 -3.15 -38.02 -10.74
C ALA A 414 -3.69 -39.41 -10.40
N LEU A 415 -3.79 -40.25 -11.44
CA LEU A 415 -3.37 -41.67 -11.52
C LEU A 415 -4.27 -42.43 -12.51
N PRO A 416 -3.76 -43.43 -13.23
CA PRO A 416 -2.46 -43.58 -13.89
C PRO A 416 -2.55 -43.48 -15.43
#